data_AF-B9MPR5-F1
#
_entry.id   AF-B9MPR5-F1
#
_cell.length_a   1.000
_cell.length_b   1.000
_cell.length_c   1.000
_cell.angle_alpha   90.00
_cell.angle_beta   90.00
_cell.angle_gamma   90.00
#
_symmetry.space_group_name_H-M   'P 1'
#
loop_
_entity.id
_entity.type
_entity.pdbx_description
1 polymer ?
#
loop_
_entity_poly.entity_id
_entity_poly.type
_entity_poly.pdbx_seq_one_letter_code
_entity_poly.pdbx_strand_id
1 'polypeptide(L)'
;MRKLLSFLLILGLLLTFSYPVAQAGSLTQAVKTAAAKIDYITAGEFVTSLLMGAKVKPDKPLDYWGKAVSMGLIPGEVKQDKPLTRAQASYIVWKLINAVPELKDKNIPVKTVVLSPVDYTFWLGEDVTHNFRGAYVAWTPPEWDDSPWAHFNSKYAVMAYDLVVIDKYYRDGTVKTVHVWNRLKGYFLPLDWWKVLQRFMKENPNKVKFDLPAERLKAQVWVLGHHSLLGGFSTITDKEFVSTVQNRELYKLYYEPKRNDKLAYWSGCYTFFTYKFDFPPDGIWFTKPRYFQIFLSYLEFGKYKSTNIDDWQWTAELNPVTNEALNRWLMKLPRKFPLDWTRFKYICSDFNKIPALYQEAVLRLADLGIIQPEANVDVNIFKNVYKNFKPIADVWTGIPKYPPVMNMPDIRFNVGRLLTRAEAVDMITKIFDESKRVVFDELTFKNDTIDDYGYNYKFKKARGYEPDGLYCVLYYHTGKTITYRIDELWQLLYCKYRLTTEKRLVLLSSEDSVGIVFNRRYGAIGTTAAQISLYDGTY
;
A
#
# COMPACT_ATOMS: atom_id res chain seq x y z
N MET A 1 -29.56 24.31 26.37
CA MET A 1 -30.34 23.05 26.24
C MET A 1 -30.93 22.82 24.85
N ARG A 2 -31.78 23.70 24.28
CA ARG A 2 -32.36 23.47 22.92
C ARG A 2 -31.31 23.22 21.82
N LYS A 3 -30.24 24.02 21.73
CA LYS A 3 -29.15 23.82 20.73
C LYS A 3 -28.36 22.52 20.93
N LEU A 4 -28.15 22.12 22.18
CA LEU A 4 -27.48 20.86 22.56
C LEU A 4 -28.34 19.65 22.17
N LEU A 5 -29.66 19.73 22.41
CA LEU A 5 -30.62 18.70 22.02
C LEU A 5 -30.73 18.57 20.50
N SER A 6 -30.72 19.68 19.75
CA SER A 6 -30.69 19.65 18.28
C SER A 6 -29.39 19.02 17.74
N PHE A 7 -28.26 19.31 18.36
CA PHE A 7 -26.97 18.69 18.01
C PHE A 7 -26.95 17.19 18.31
N LEU A 8 -27.49 16.77 19.46
CA LEU A 8 -27.64 15.36 19.83
C LEU A 8 -28.61 14.61 18.92
N LEU A 9 -29.67 15.27 18.46
CA LEU A 9 -30.61 14.71 17.48
C LEU A 9 -29.93 14.49 16.12
N ILE A 10 -29.10 15.46 15.67
CA ILE A 10 -28.30 15.35 14.44
C ILE A 10 -27.23 14.25 14.57
N LEU A 11 -26.58 14.14 15.73
CA LEU A 11 -25.63 13.04 16.01
C LEU A 11 -26.33 11.68 15.98
N GLY A 12 -27.51 11.57 16.59
CA GLY A 12 -28.34 10.35 16.58
C GLY A 12 -28.84 9.97 15.19
N LEU A 13 -29.24 10.96 14.38
CA LEU A 13 -29.66 10.76 12.98
C LEU A 13 -28.51 10.40 12.04
N LEU A 14 -27.30 10.92 12.27
CA LEU A 14 -26.13 10.61 11.44
C LEU A 14 -25.52 9.23 11.76
N LEU A 15 -25.68 8.75 13.00
CA LEU A 15 -25.29 7.41 13.42
C LEU A 15 -26.18 6.31 12.80
N THR A 16 -27.36 6.64 12.28
CA THR A 16 -28.30 5.67 11.67
C THR A 16 -28.15 5.46 10.15
N PHE A 17 -27.27 6.19 9.46
CA PHE A 17 -27.07 6.01 8.01
C PHE A 17 -25.75 5.29 7.68
N SER A 18 -25.85 3.99 7.45
CA SER A 18 -24.79 3.09 6.98
C SER A 18 -24.89 2.80 5.47
N TYR A 19 -24.03 3.48 4.68
CA TYR A 19 -23.52 3.18 3.31
C TYR A 19 -24.47 3.12 2.08
N PRO A 20 -23.96 3.23 0.82
CA PRO A 20 -22.59 3.56 0.37
C PRO A 20 -22.47 4.81 -0.54
N VAL A 21 -21.23 5.31 -0.64
CA VAL A 21 -20.62 6.11 -1.73
C VAL A 21 -21.59 6.94 -2.58
N ALA A 22 -21.64 8.25 -2.37
CA ALA A 22 -22.19 9.16 -3.38
C ALA A 22 -21.51 10.52 -3.35
N GLN A 23 -20.86 10.81 -4.48
CA GLN A 23 -20.94 12.06 -5.23
C GLN A 23 -20.82 13.36 -4.43
N ALA A 24 -19.78 14.11 -4.77
CA ALA A 24 -19.59 15.54 -4.52
C ALA A 24 -20.68 16.44 -5.17
N GLY A 25 -21.91 15.97 -5.34
CA GLY A 25 -23.01 16.66 -6.02
C GLY A 25 -24.37 16.64 -5.29
N SER A 26 -24.61 15.76 -4.30
CA SER A 26 -25.92 15.70 -3.62
C SER A 26 -25.98 16.48 -2.29
N LEU A 27 -24.83 16.79 -1.68
CA LEU A 27 -24.75 17.76 -0.57
C LEU A 27 -25.23 19.16 -1.00
N THR A 28 -25.17 19.48 -2.29
CA THR A 28 -25.37 20.84 -2.80
C THR A 28 -26.81 21.36 -2.71
N GLN A 29 -27.83 20.51 -2.60
CA GLN A 29 -29.22 20.98 -2.64
C GLN A 29 -29.85 21.14 -1.26
N ALA A 30 -29.44 20.31 -0.28
CA ALA A 30 -29.77 20.53 1.14
C ALA A 30 -28.92 21.64 1.77
N VAL A 31 -27.67 21.83 1.31
CA VAL A 31 -26.77 22.90 1.78
C VAL A 31 -27.14 24.27 1.17
N LYS A 32 -27.71 24.31 -0.04
CA LYS A 32 -28.15 25.58 -0.65
C LYS A 32 -29.38 26.19 0.02
N THR A 33 -30.23 25.40 0.68
CA THR A 33 -31.39 25.91 1.43
C THR A 33 -31.01 26.39 2.84
N ALA A 34 -29.77 26.15 3.28
CA ALA A 34 -29.19 26.67 4.51
C ALA A 34 -28.22 27.83 4.21
N ALA A 35 -28.69 28.88 3.53
CA ALA A 35 -28.02 30.18 3.50
C ALA A 35 -28.14 30.90 4.86
N ALA A 36 -27.75 30.22 5.95
CA ALA A 36 -27.85 30.69 7.33
C ALA A 36 -26.45 30.67 7.96
N LYS A 37 -26.02 31.84 8.45
CA LYS A 37 -24.89 32.11 9.37
C LYS A 37 -23.97 30.90 9.67
N ILE A 38 -22.69 30.97 9.29
CA ILE A 38 -21.68 29.97 9.66
C ILE A 38 -21.75 29.75 11.19
N ASP A 39 -22.22 28.57 11.60
CA ASP A 39 -22.41 28.20 13.00
C ASP A 39 -21.16 27.48 13.51
N TYR A 40 -20.49 28.10 14.48
CA TYR A 40 -19.28 27.57 15.10
C TYR A 40 -19.63 26.83 16.39
N ILE A 41 -18.95 25.71 16.66
CA ILE A 41 -19.13 24.99 17.91
C ILE A 41 -18.30 25.65 19.02
N THR A 42 -18.85 25.77 20.22
CA THR A 42 -18.07 26.20 21.40
C THR A 42 -17.24 25.04 21.95
N ALA A 43 -16.15 25.35 22.66
CA ALA A 43 -15.30 24.35 23.29
C ALA A 43 -16.09 23.46 24.27
N GLY A 44 -16.98 24.05 25.06
CA GLY A 44 -17.83 23.33 26.01
C GLY A 44 -18.78 22.34 25.34
N GLU A 45 -19.42 22.75 24.24
CA GLU A 45 -20.30 21.86 23.45
C GLU A 45 -19.50 20.70 22.86
N PHE A 46 -18.35 20.98 22.25
CA PHE A 46 -17.49 19.97 21.63
C PHE A 46 -17.01 18.91 22.64
N VAL A 47 -16.47 19.36 23.77
CA VAL A 47 -15.97 18.50 24.86
C VAL A 47 -17.08 17.65 25.46
N THR A 48 -18.26 18.25 25.68
CA THR A 48 -19.44 17.53 26.19
C THR A 48 -19.80 16.38 25.26
N SER A 49 -19.89 16.64 23.95
CA SER A 49 -20.22 15.61 22.97
C SER A 49 -19.16 14.50 22.88
N LEU A 50 -17.87 14.86 22.96
CA LEU A 50 -16.78 13.90 22.98
C LEU A 50 -16.84 12.97 24.20
N LEU A 51 -16.96 13.52 25.41
CA LEU A 51 -16.99 12.73 26.64
C LEU A 51 -18.23 11.85 26.72
N MET A 52 -19.40 12.36 26.31
CA MET A 52 -20.61 11.56 26.21
C MET A 52 -20.47 10.40 25.22
N GLY A 53 -19.92 10.67 24.03
CA GLY A 53 -19.66 9.62 23.03
C GLY A 53 -18.68 8.56 23.54
N ALA A 54 -17.67 8.98 24.30
CA ALA A 54 -16.70 8.11 24.96
C ALA A 54 -17.24 7.42 26.22
N LYS A 55 -18.51 7.66 26.59
CA LYS A 55 -19.16 7.14 27.80
C LYS A 55 -18.42 7.51 29.10
N VAL A 56 -17.69 8.63 29.10
CA VAL A 56 -17.01 9.16 30.28
C VAL A 56 -18.01 9.94 31.12
N LYS A 57 -18.21 9.53 32.37
CA LYS A 57 -19.12 10.22 33.29
C LYS A 57 -18.44 11.42 33.95
N PRO A 58 -19.13 12.58 34.08
CA PRO A 58 -18.63 13.71 34.83
C PRO A 58 -18.73 13.43 36.34
N ASP A 59 -17.86 14.05 37.13
CA ASP A 59 -17.82 13.85 38.59
C ASP A 59 -18.99 14.54 39.31
N LYS A 60 -19.54 15.61 38.70
CA LYS A 60 -20.76 16.31 39.12
C LYS A 60 -21.81 16.26 38.00
N PRO A 61 -23.12 16.33 38.32
CA PRO A 61 -24.17 16.32 37.30
C PRO A 61 -23.92 17.36 36.20
N LEU A 62 -23.80 16.89 34.95
CA LEU A 62 -23.60 17.70 33.74
C LEU A 62 -22.27 18.48 33.64
N ASP A 63 -21.33 18.33 34.58
CA ASP A 63 -20.04 19.05 34.57
C ASP A 63 -18.98 18.34 33.71
N TYR A 64 -19.25 18.25 32.41
CA TYR A 64 -18.32 17.66 31.44
C TYR A 64 -17.07 18.52 31.22
N TRP A 65 -17.18 19.84 31.38
CA TRP A 65 -16.04 20.74 31.26
C TRP A 65 -15.05 20.54 32.41
N GLY A 66 -15.51 20.56 33.66
CA GLY A 66 -14.68 20.28 34.83
C GLY A 66 -14.03 18.90 34.73
N LYS A 67 -14.78 17.89 34.25
CA LYS A 67 -14.22 16.57 33.99
C LYS A 67 -13.07 16.61 32.98
N ALA A 68 -13.26 17.26 31.84
CA ALA A 68 -12.23 17.36 30.80
C ALA A 68 -10.97 18.11 31.28
N VAL A 69 -11.13 19.13 32.11
CA VAL A 69 -10.01 19.84 32.75
C VAL A 69 -9.26 18.91 33.71
N SER A 70 -9.96 18.16 34.57
CA SER A 70 -9.34 17.19 35.50
C SER A 70 -8.57 16.07 34.77
N MET A 71 -9.03 15.71 33.57
CA MET A 71 -8.37 14.74 32.69
C MET A 71 -7.20 15.35 31.88
N GLY A 72 -6.93 16.65 32.00
CA GLY A 72 -5.86 17.33 31.27
C GLY A 72 -6.10 17.45 29.75
N LEU A 73 -7.36 17.41 29.31
CA LEU A 73 -7.72 17.45 27.88
C LEU A 73 -7.67 18.86 27.31
N ILE A 74 -7.90 19.88 28.15
CA ILE A 74 -8.08 21.27 27.72
C ILE A 74 -6.75 22.03 27.82
N PRO A 75 -6.25 22.60 26.71
CA PRO A 75 -5.07 23.47 26.75
C PRO A 75 -5.43 24.81 27.44
N GLY A 76 -4.48 25.41 28.14
CA GLY A 76 -4.76 26.50 29.10
C GLY A 76 -5.38 27.77 28.51
N GLU A 77 -5.16 28.01 27.22
CA GLU A 77 -5.72 29.16 26.49
C GLU A 77 -7.17 28.95 26.01
N VAL A 78 -7.69 27.73 26.04
CA VAL A 78 -9.03 27.41 25.54
C VAL A 78 -10.08 27.66 26.62
N LYS A 79 -11.13 28.42 26.24
CA LYS A 79 -12.23 28.82 27.12
C LYS A 79 -13.54 28.15 26.72
N GLN A 80 -14.32 27.74 27.71
CA GLN A 80 -15.54 26.94 27.53
C GLN A 80 -16.57 27.55 26.57
N ASP A 81 -16.76 28.87 26.64
CA ASP A 81 -17.75 29.63 25.87
C ASP A 81 -17.26 30.10 24.50
N LYS A 82 -16.00 29.79 24.15
CA LYS A 82 -15.38 30.26 22.90
C LYS A 82 -15.35 29.17 21.82
N PRO A 83 -15.41 29.57 20.54
CA PRO A 83 -15.16 28.66 19.44
C PRO A 83 -13.75 28.04 19.50
N LEU A 84 -13.63 26.82 19.00
CA LEU A 84 -12.35 26.14 18.85
C LEU A 84 -11.76 26.40 17.46
N THR A 85 -10.44 26.49 17.38
CA THR A 85 -9.74 26.26 16.11
C THR A 85 -9.63 24.77 15.82
N ARG A 86 -9.38 24.41 14.56
CA ARG A 86 -9.11 23.02 14.17
C ARG A 86 -7.89 22.44 14.91
N ALA A 87 -6.85 23.24 15.18
CA ALA A 87 -5.69 22.83 15.97
C ALA A 87 -6.07 22.44 17.41
N GLN A 88 -6.85 23.30 18.08
CA GLN A 88 -7.30 23.09 19.45
C GLN A 88 -8.20 21.86 19.57
N ALA A 89 -9.15 21.70 18.64
CA ALA A 89 -10.01 20.52 18.59
C ALA A 89 -9.18 19.24 18.37
N SER A 90 -8.18 19.28 17.48
CA SER A 90 -7.29 18.14 17.24
C SER A 90 -6.53 17.73 18.50
N TYR A 91 -6.04 18.71 19.27
CA TYR A 91 -5.37 18.47 20.55
C TYR A 91 -6.28 17.80 21.57
N ILE A 92 -7.49 18.34 21.77
CA ILE A 92 -8.46 17.80 22.72
C ILE A 92 -8.82 16.35 22.35
N VAL A 93 -9.06 16.08 21.07
CA VAL A 93 -9.37 14.74 20.56
C VAL A 93 -8.19 13.78 20.78
N TRP A 94 -6.97 14.19 20.43
CA TRP A 94 -5.79 13.35 20.62
C TRP A 94 -5.54 13.02 22.08
N LYS A 95 -5.70 14.00 22.98
CA LYS A 95 -5.60 13.78 24.43
C LYS A 95 -6.68 12.82 24.92
N LEU A 96 -7.91 12.95 24.44
CA LEU A 96 -9.02 12.07 24.82
C LEU A 96 -8.75 10.62 24.39
N ILE A 97 -8.31 10.40 23.14
CA ILE A 97 -7.96 9.06 22.63
C ILE A 97 -6.92 8.39 23.53
N ASN A 98 -5.94 9.14 24.03
CA ASN A 98 -4.90 8.59 24.89
C ASN A 98 -5.34 8.39 26.34
N ALA A 99 -6.28 9.20 26.83
CA ALA A 99 -6.76 9.15 28.21
C ALA A 99 -7.83 8.06 28.45
N VAL A 100 -8.58 7.67 27.40
CA VAL A 100 -9.65 6.66 27.49
C VAL A 100 -9.15 5.34 26.90
N PRO A 101 -8.97 4.27 27.71
CA PRO A 101 -8.40 3.00 27.25
C PRO A 101 -9.13 2.39 26.04
N GLU A 102 -10.46 2.41 26.04
CA GLU A 102 -11.28 1.87 24.96
C GLU A 102 -11.04 2.60 23.63
N LEU A 103 -10.83 3.92 23.69
CA LEU A 103 -10.49 4.70 22.50
C LEU A 103 -9.05 4.48 22.08
N LYS A 104 -8.12 4.33 23.03
CA LYS A 104 -6.72 4.04 22.72
C LYS A 104 -6.60 2.71 21.99
N ASP A 105 -7.21 1.68 22.55
CA ASP A 105 -7.15 0.30 22.05
C ASP A 105 -7.77 0.16 20.67
N LYS A 106 -8.87 0.89 20.42
CA LYS A 106 -9.55 0.92 19.13
C LYS A 106 -8.78 1.70 18.06
N ASN A 107 -8.06 2.76 18.43
CA ASN A 107 -7.55 3.72 17.46
C ASN A 107 -6.05 3.68 17.23
N ILE A 108 -5.29 3.20 18.22
CA ILE A 108 -3.84 3.21 18.16
C ILE A 108 -3.37 1.77 17.96
N PRO A 109 -2.61 1.47 16.90
CA PRO A 109 -2.06 0.14 16.72
C PRO A 109 -1.09 -0.18 17.86
N VAL A 110 -1.15 -1.42 18.35
CA VAL A 110 -0.22 -1.95 19.37
C VAL A 110 1.12 -2.34 18.76
N LYS A 111 1.15 -2.61 17.46
CA LYS A 111 2.36 -2.96 16.70
C LYS A 111 2.22 -2.47 15.27
N THR A 112 3.30 -1.92 14.73
CA THR A 112 3.40 -1.58 13.30
C THR A 112 4.60 -2.31 12.72
N VAL A 113 4.40 -2.99 11.59
CA VAL A 113 5.46 -3.70 10.87
C VAL A 113 5.56 -3.13 9.47
N VAL A 114 6.78 -2.81 9.04
CA VAL A 114 7.08 -2.41 7.67
C VAL A 114 7.73 -3.60 6.96
N LEU A 115 7.07 -4.11 5.93
CA LEU A 115 7.51 -5.23 5.12
C LEU A 115 8.07 -4.72 3.79
N SER A 116 9.14 -5.36 3.32
CA SER A 116 9.58 -5.18 1.94
C SER A 116 8.60 -5.88 0.98
N PRO A 117 8.61 -5.54 -0.32
CA PRO A 117 7.80 -6.26 -1.31
C PRO A 117 8.09 -7.76 -1.34
N VAL A 118 9.36 -8.13 -1.08
CA VAL A 118 9.79 -9.53 -0.97
C VAL A 118 9.23 -10.15 0.30
N ASP A 119 9.45 -9.54 1.46
CA ASP A 119 8.97 -10.09 2.74
C ASP A 119 7.43 -10.18 2.79
N TYR A 120 6.71 -9.28 2.12
CA TYR A 120 5.25 -9.37 1.97
C TYR A 120 4.82 -10.57 1.14
N THR A 121 5.56 -10.86 0.06
CA THR A 121 5.31 -12.02 -0.81
C THR A 121 5.58 -13.34 -0.08
N PHE A 122 6.68 -13.40 0.67
CA PHE A 122 7.11 -14.60 1.41
C PHE A 122 6.67 -14.57 2.88
N TRP A 123 5.66 -13.77 3.22
CA TRP A 123 5.31 -13.56 4.63
C TRP A 123 4.75 -14.84 5.24
N LEU A 124 5.46 -15.38 6.21
CA LEU A 124 5.00 -16.44 7.09
C LEU A 124 4.40 -15.79 8.32
N GLY A 125 3.08 -15.74 8.41
CA GLY A 125 2.44 -15.49 9.70
C GLY A 125 2.74 -16.62 10.68
N GLU A 126 2.29 -16.48 11.93
CA GLU A 126 2.35 -17.57 12.92
C GLU A 126 1.47 -18.77 12.52
N ASP A 127 0.55 -18.61 11.56
CA ASP A 127 -0.31 -19.68 11.04
C ASP A 127 0.28 -20.32 9.77
N VAL A 128 0.87 -21.50 9.94
CA VAL A 128 1.47 -22.32 8.88
C VAL A 128 0.45 -22.88 7.85
N THR A 129 -0.86 -22.66 8.04
CA THR A 129 -1.92 -23.21 7.18
C THR A 129 -2.52 -22.21 6.18
N HIS A 130 -2.35 -20.89 6.40
CA HIS A 130 -2.91 -19.82 5.55
C HIS A 130 -1.87 -18.70 5.33
N ASN A 131 -1.00 -18.86 4.32
CA ASN A 131 0.22 -18.06 4.20
C ASN A 131 0.28 -17.06 3.03
N PHE A 132 -0.64 -17.11 2.07
CA PHE A 132 -0.61 -16.14 0.97
C PHE A 132 -1.41 -14.90 1.34
N ARG A 133 -0.73 -13.76 1.54
CA ARG A 133 -1.39 -12.45 1.71
C ARG A 133 -1.40 -11.60 0.45
N GLY A 134 -0.62 -12.02 -0.54
CA GLY A 134 -0.39 -11.29 -1.77
C GLY A 134 1.05 -11.41 -2.25
N ALA A 135 1.33 -10.89 -3.44
CA ALA A 135 2.64 -10.94 -4.07
C ALA A 135 2.95 -9.66 -4.82
N TYR A 136 4.22 -9.24 -4.75
CA TYR A 136 4.80 -8.17 -5.58
C TYR A 136 5.82 -8.71 -6.61
N VAL A 137 5.99 -10.03 -6.67
CA VAL A 137 6.91 -10.71 -7.59
C VAL A 137 6.11 -11.49 -8.62
N ALA A 138 6.68 -11.70 -9.81
CA ALA A 138 5.97 -12.34 -10.91
C ALA A 138 5.44 -13.73 -10.53
N TRP A 139 4.21 -13.99 -10.97
CA TRP A 139 3.35 -15.07 -10.46
C TRP A 139 2.94 -16.07 -11.56
N THR A 140 3.19 -15.75 -12.82
CA THR A 140 2.79 -16.59 -13.96
C THR A 140 4.01 -17.04 -14.76
N PRO A 141 4.03 -18.31 -15.23
CA PRO A 141 4.97 -18.72 -16.25
C PRO A 141 4.76 -17.84 -17.50
N PRO A 142 5.82 -17.54 -18.26
CA PRO A 142 5.64 -16.99 -19.59
C PRO A 142 5.05 -18.08 -20.47
N GLU A 143 3.73 -18.12 -20.62
CA GLU A 143 3.14 -19.22 -21.36
C GLU A 143 3.51 -19.11 -22.86
N TRP A 144 3.58 -17.92 -23.49
CA TRP A 144 3.61 -17.82 -24.97
C TRP A 144 4.55 -16.79 -25.62
N ASP A 145 5.58 -16.24 -24.95
CA ASP A 145 6.48 -15.24 -25.58
C ASP A 145 7.96 -15.39 -25.18
N ASP A 146 8.84 -15.56 -26.17
CA ASP A 146 10.32 -15.51 -26.10
C ASP A 146 10.85 -14.08 -25.86
N SER A 147 10.19 -13.31 -24.99
CA SER A 147 10.54 -11.92 -24.68
C SER A 147 11.29 -11.83 -23.36
N PRO A 148 12.63 -12.06 -23.32
CA PRO A 148 13.44 -12.07 -22.11
C PRO A 148 13.18 -10.85 -21.20
N TRP A 149 12.95 -9.68 -21.81
CA TRP A 149 12.67 -8.40 -21.16
C TRP A 149 11.32 -8.31 -20.44
N ALA A 150 10.40 -9.25 -20.65
CA ALA A 150 9.11 -9.30 -19.97
C ALA A 150 9.13 -10.18 -18.70
N HIS A 151 10.25 -10.85 -18.41
CA HIS A 151 10.35 -11.78 -17.29
C HIS A 151 11.05 -11.18 -16.06
N PHE A 152 10.87 -11.86 -14.93
CA PHE A 152 11.27 -11.35 -13.63
C PHE A 152 12.79 -11.36 -13.42
N ASN A 153 13.41 -10.20 -13.60
CA ASN A 153 14.82 -9.94 -13.28
C ASN A 153 14.95 -9.02 -12.05
N SER A 154 16.17 -8.72 -11.63
CA SER A 154 16.38 -7.85 -10.46
C SER A 154 15.84 -6.43 -10.67
N LYS A 155 15.80 -5.91 -11.91
CA LYS A 155 15.24 -4.59 -12.22
C LYS A 155 13.75 -4.53 -11.94
N TYR A 156 12.97 -5.53 -12.36
CA TYR A 156 11.54 -5.62 -12.07
C TYR A 156 11.26 -5.86 -10.59
N ALA A 157 12.06 -6.73 -9.94
CA ALA A 157 11.99 -6.95 -8.50
C ALA A 157 12.19 -5.65 -7.71
N VAL A 158 13.08 -4.77 -8.19
CA VAL A 158 13.44 -3.53 -7.51
C VAL A 158 12.49 -2.39 -7.80
N MET A 159 11.83 -2.36 -8.95
CA MET A 159 10.76 -1.38 -9.17
C MET A 159 9.63 -1.52 -8.14
N ALA A 160 9.43 -2.71 -7.59
CA ALA A 160 8.54 -2.91 -6.44
C ALA A 160 9.06 -2.26 -5.14
N TYR A 161 10.36 -1.96 -5.00
CA TYR A 161 10.92 -1.31 -3.79
C TYR A 161 10.64 0.18 -3.71
N ASP A 162 10.09 0.81 -4.74
CA ASP A 162 9.39 2.09 -4.57
C ASP A 162 8.11 1.92 -3.73
N LEU A 163 7.74 0.68 -3.39
CA LEU A 163 6.73 0.34 -2.40
C LEU A 163 7.30 -0.24 -1.10
N VAL A 164 6.52 -0.10 -0.04
CA VAL A 164 6.55 -0.94 1.15
C VAL A 164 5.13 -1.33 1.52
N VAL A 165 5.00 -2.36 2.36
CA VAL A 165 3.72 -2.67 2.99
C VAL A 165 3.82 -2.35 4.47
N ILE A 166 2.81 -1.65 5.00
CA ILE A 166 2.70 -1.36 6.42
C ILE A 166 1.53 -2.12 6.99
N ASP A 167 1.80 -3.03 7.92
CA ASP A 167 0.79 -3.68 8.75
C ASP A 167 0.67 -2.93 10.08
N LYS A 168 -0.56 -2.52 10.41
CA LYS A 168 -0.93 -1.94 11.71
C LYS A 168 -1.79 -2.97 12.45
N TYR A 169 -1.26 -3.53 13.54
CA TYR A 169 -1.95 -4.52 14.39
C TYR A 169 -2.64 -3.79 15.54
N TYR A 170 -3.92 -4.08 15.75
CA TYR A 170 -4.72 -3.50 16.84
C TYR A 170 -4.94 -4.52 17.95
N ARG A 171 -5.39 -4.04 19.11
CA ARG A 171 -5.55 -4.86 20.31
C ARG A 171 -6.62 -5.95 20.16
N ASP A 172 -7.62 -5.71 19.33
CA ASP A 172 -8.69 -6.67 19.02
C ASP A 172 -8.27 -7.78 18.03
N GLY A 173 -6.99 -7.79 17.62
CA GLY A 173 -6.44 -8.75 16.66
C GLY A 173 -6.63 -8.35 15.20
N THR A 174 -7.30 -7.22 14.92
CA THR A 174 -7.43 -6.73 13.55
C THR A 174 -6.10 -6.22 13.00
N VAL A 175 -5.90 -6.42 11.70
CA VAL A 175 -4.70 -5.95 10.98
C VAL A 175 -5.15 -5.05 9.83
N LYS A 176 -4.73 -3.79 9.84
CA LYS A 176 -4.86 -2.91 8.67
C LYS A 176 -3.56 -2.95 7.86
N THR A 177 -3.65 -3.43 6.63
CA THR A 177 -2.53 -3.46 5.68
C THR A 177 -2.63 -2.27 4.72
N VAL A 178 -1.56 -1.49 4.60
CA VAL A 178 -1.47 -0.34 3.68
C VAL A 178 -0.29 -0.50 2.75
N HIS A 179 -0.54 -0.40 1.45
CA HIS A 179 0.45 -0.51 0.39
C HIS A 179 0.97 0.88 0.03
N VAL A 180 2.18 1.20 0.47
CA VAL A 180 2.71 2.57 0.44
C VAL A 180 3.65 2.74 -0.73
N TRP A 181 3.19 3.47 -1.74
CA TRP A 181 4.01 3.94 -2.85
C TRP A 181 4.81 5.17 -2.42
N ASN A 182 6.08 4.98 -2.07
CA ASN A 182 6.98 5.99 -1.55
C ASN A 182 8.41 5.68 -1.98
N ARG A 183 8.90 6.45 -2.95
CA ARG A 183 10.15 6.15 -3.64
C ARG A 183 11.38 6.28 -2.75
N LEU A 184 12.44 5.59 -3.15
CA LEU A 184 13.76 5.79 -2.57
C LEU A 184 14.27 7.19 -2.92
N LYS A 185 14.68 7.95 -1.90
CA LYS A 185 15.12 9.33 -2.05
C LYS A 185 16.37 9.40 -2.93
N GLY A 186 16.30 10.22 -3.97
CA GLY A 186 17.41 10.43 -4.92
C GLY A 186 17.53 9.36 -6.00
N TYR A 187 16.59 8.42 -6.10
CA TYR A 187 16.58 7.40 -7.14
C TYR A 187 15.27 7.42 -7.92
N PHE A 188 15.39 7.29 -9.24
CA PHE A 188 14.32 6.81 -10.11
C PHE A 188 14.70 5.40 -10.56
N LEU A 189 14.28 4.39 -9.80
CA LEU A 189 14.70 2.99 -9.97
C LEU A 189 14.65 2.43 -11.40
N PRO A 190 13.70 2.81 -12.28
CA PRO A 190 13.69 2.34 -13.67
C PRO A 190 14.94 2.69 -14.48
N LEU A 191 15.57 3.83 -14.16
CA LEU A 191 16.77 4.33 -14.84
C LEU A 191 18.02 4.28 -13.95
N ASP A 192 17.85 4.29 -12.63
CA ASP A 192 18.94 4.35 -11.67
C ASP A 192 19.29 3.01 -11.01
N TRP A 193 18.64 1.91 -11.39
CA TRP A 193 18.89 0.60 -10.76
C TRP A 193 20.39 0.21 -10.75
N TRP A 194 21.08 0.42 -11.88
CA TRP A 194 22.51 0.15 -11.97
C TRP A 194 23.35 0.96 -10.96
N LYS A 195 22.94 2.22 -10.65
CA LYS A 195 23.61 3.06 -9.64
C LYS A 195 23.41 2.49 -8.24
N VAL A 196 22.21 1.99 -7.96
CA VAL A 196 21.88 1.35 -6.69
C VAL A 196 22.71 0.08 -6.52
N LEU A 197 22.80 -0.76 -7.55
CA LEU A 197 23.66 -1.96 -7.55
C LEU A 197 25.13 -1.62 -7.36
N GLN A 198 25.64 -0.66 -8.13
CA GLN A 198 27.02 -0.20 -8.02
C GLN A 198 27.34 0.25 -6.58
N ARG A 199 26.43 1.00 -5.96
CA ARG A 199 26.57 1.46 -4.58
C ARG A 199 26.54 0.28 -3.60
N PHE A 200 25.60 -0.65 -3.74
CA PHE A 200 25.52 -1.82 -2.87
C PHE A 200 26.80 -2.67 -2.95
N MET A 201 27.30 -2.96 -4.15
CA MET A 201 28.53 -3.71 -4.36
C MET A 201 29.74 -3.01 -3.73
N LYS A 202 29.81 -1.68 -3.83
CA LYS A 202 30.87 -0.88 -3.21
C LYS A 202 30.82 -0.89 -1.68
N GLU A 203 29.62 -0.72 -1.12
CA GLU A 203 29.42 -0.66 0.34
C GLU A 203 29.45 -2.05 1.00
N ASN A 204 29.10 -3.11 0.26
CA ASN A 204 28.92 -4.47 0.79
C ASN A 204 29.54 -5.54 -0.14
N PRO A 205 30.83 -5.47 -0.48
CA PRO A 205 31.44 -6.37 -1.47
C PRO A 205 31.31 -7.85 -1.09
N ASN A 206 31.44 -8.18 0.19
CA ASN A 206 31.32 -9.55 0.71
C ASN A 206 29.87 -10.07 0.77
N LYS A 207 28.89 -9.25 0.39
CA LYS A 207 27.45 -9.59 0.36
C LYS A 207 26.90 -9.73 -1.06
N VAL A 208 27.76 -9.62 -2.08
CA VAL A 208 27.41 -9.90 -3.49
C VAL A 208 27.46 -11.41 -3.71
N LYS A 209 26.42 -12.10 -3.26
CA LYS A 209 26.30 -13.56 -3.34
C LYS A 209 24.84 -13.97 -3.35
N PHE A 210 24.59 -15.20 -3.77
CA PHE A 210 23.32 -15.87 -3.52
C PHE A 210 23.19 -16.16 -2.02
N ASP A 211 22.14 -15.63 -1.38
CA ASP A 211 21.89 -15.73 0.05
C ASP A 211 20.38 -15.66 0.29
N LEU A 212 19.73 -16.82 0.10
CA LEU A 212 18.29 -16.99 0.28
C LEU A 212 18.01 -17.53 1.69
N PRO A 213 17.32 -16.78 2.57
CA PRO A 213 17.03 -17.22 3.92
C PRO A 213 16.14 -18.48 3.94
N ALA A 214 16.43 -19.40 4.87
CA ALA A 214 15.63 -20.60 5.08
C ALA A 214 14.14 -20.28 5.37
N GLU A 215 13.84 -19.16 6.04
CA GLU A 215 12.45 -18.73 6.25
C GLU A 215 11.72 -18.41 4.95
N ARG A 216 12.39 -17.90 3.91
CA ARG A 216 11.74 -17.69 2.59
C ARG A 216 11.46 -18.99 1.88
N LEU A 217 12.31 -19.99 2.09
CA LEU A 217 12.06 -21.34 1.62
C LEU A 217 10.83 -21.91 2.33
N LYS A 218 10.70 -21.73 3.65
CA LYS A 218 9.52 -22.17 4.42
C LYS A 218 8.19 -21.56 3.99
N ALA A 219 8.20 -20.33 3.46
CA ALA A 219 7.03 -19.67 2.89
C ALA A 219 6.47 -20.37 1.66
N GLN A 220 7.19 -21.37 1.15
CA GLN A 220 6.87 -22.10 -0.03
C GLN A 220 6.81 -23.60 0.29
N VAL A 221 5.84 -24.30 -0.29
CA VAL A 221 5.73 -25.78 -0.38
C VAL A 221 4.98 -26.52 0.74
N TRP A 222 3.99 -27.31 0.31
CA TRP A 222 3.88 -28.71 0.79
C TRP A 222 4.11 -29.64 -0.41
N VAL A 223 4.64 -30.85 -0.21
CA VAL A 223 4.74 -31.86 -1.28
C VAL A 223 3.70 -32.94 -1.06
N LEU A 224 2.93 -33.28 -2.11
CA LEU A 224 2.29 -34.58 -2.28
C LEU A 224 2.35 -34.95 -3.78
N GLY A 225 3.27 -35.84 -4.20
CA GLY A 225 3.20 -36.47 -5.53
C GLY A 225 4.52 -36.72 -6.28
N HIS A 226 4.66 -37.98 -6.72
CA HIS A 226 5.69 -38.76 -7.44
C HIS A 226 6.91 -38.12 -8.15
N HIS A 227 8.08 -38.70 -7.85
CA HIS A 227 9.45 -38.35 -8.28
C HIS A 227 9.76 -38.60 -9.79
N SER A 228 8.83 -39.19 -10.55
CA SER A 228 9.10 -39.77 -11.88
C SER A 228 8.90 -38.83 -13.07
N LEU A 229 8.32 -37.64 -12.88
CA LEU A 229 8.14 -36.63 -13.94
C LEU A 229 9.27 -35.60 -14.02
N LEU A 230 10.22 -35.62 -13.08
CA LEU A 230 11.30 -34.63 -12.95
C LEU A 230 12.65 -35.16 -13.45
N GLY A 231 12.63 -35.91 -14.57
CA GLY A 231 13.75 -36.67 -15.11
C GLY A 231 15.14 -36.03 -14.93
N GLY A 232 15.92 -36.56 -13.98
CA GLY A 232 17.39 -36.46 -13.97
C GLY A 232 18.02 -35.05 -13.92
N PHE A 233 17.30 -34.00 -13.52
CA PHE A 233 17.88 -32.65 -13.41
C PHE A 233 18.77 -32.54 -12.15
N SER A 234 19.91 -31.85 -12.27
CA SER A 234 20.79 -31.55 -11.14
C SER A 234 20.23 -30.36 -10.35
N THR A 235 20.09 -30.47 -9.02
CA THR A 235 19.61 -29.36 -8.19
C THR A 235 20.78 -28.54 -7.63
N ILE A 236 20.60 -27.23 -7.46
CA ILE A 236 21.58 -26.37 -6.76
C ILE A 236 21.77 -26.85 -5.30
N THR A 237 20.73 -27.45 -4.73
CA THR A 237 20.71 -27.95 -3.36
C THR A 237 21.43 -29.28 -3.16
N ASP A 238 21.73 -30.04 -4.22
CA ASP A 238 22.31 -31.38 -4.11
C ASP A 238 23.76 -31.40 -3.60
N LYS A 239 24.41 -30.25 -3.42
CA LYS A 239 25.82 -30.21 -2.99
C LYS A 239 26.08 -29.57 -1.63
N GLU A 240 25.21 -28.73 -1.06
CA GLU A 240 25.54 -28.06 0.23
C GLU A 240 24.37 -27.74 1.20
N PHE A 241 23.12 -28.14 0.92
CA PHE A 241 22.01 -27.89 1.86
C PHE A 241 21.47 -29.19 2.47
N VAL A 242 22.07 -29.62 3.59
CA VAL A 242 21.55 -30.74 4.39
C VAL A 242 20.51 -30.20 5.38
N SER A 243 19.23 -30.49 5.13
CA SER A 243 18.16 -30.28 6.10
C SER A 243 18.08 -31.49 7.04
N THR A 244 18.37 -31.31 8.32
CA THR A 244 18.39 -32.38 9.34
C THR A 244 17.01 -32.73 9.94
N VAL A 245 15.91 -32.50 9.23
CA VAL A 245 14.57 -32.85 9.72
C VAL A 245 14.06 -34.09 8.97
N GLN A 246 14.26 -35.26 9.58
CA GLN A 246 14.13 -36.60 9.00
C GLN A 246 12.71 -37.05 8.60
N ASN A 247 11.71 -36.16 8.52
CA ASN A 247 10.36 -36.50 8.02
C ASN A 247 9.67 -35.33 7.26
N ARG A 248 10.43 -34.33 6.81
CA ARG A 248 9.93 -33.17 6.05
C ARG A 248 11.00 -32.64 5.08
N GLU A 249 11.34 -33.41 4.04
CA GLU A 249 12.18 -32.91 2.94
C GLU A 249 11.30 -32.10 1.97
N LEU A 250 11.23 -30.78 2.17
CA LEU A 250 10.24 -29.90 1.52
C LEU A 250 10.82 -28.86 0.53
N TYR A 251 12.14 -28.83 0.30
CA TYR A 251 12.75 -27.81 -0.57
C TYR A 251 13.70 -28.45 -1.57
N LYS A 252 13.42 -28.29 -2.86
CA LYS A 252 14.41 -28.53 -3.93
C LYS A 252 14.44 -27.33 -4.84
N LEU A 253 15.59 -26.67 -4.90
CA LEU A 253 15.85 -25.56 -5.82
C LEU A 253 16.37 -26.15 -7.12
N TYR A 254 15.50 -26.24 -8.12
CA TYR A 254 15.87 -26.78 -9.41
C TYR A 254 16.74 -25.78 -10.18
N TYR A 255 17.74 -26.33 -10.87
CA TYR A 255 18.59 -25.61 -11.80
C TYR A 255 18.48 -26.28 -13.14
N GLU A 256 18.04 -25.50 -14.14
CA GLU A 256 18.05 -25.94 -15.51
C GLU A 256 19.08 -25.11 -16.28
N PRO A 257 20.25 -25.68 -16.64
CA PRO A 257 21.17 -25.01 -17.53
C PRO A 257 20.57 -24.97 -18.95
N LYS A 258 20.91 -23.91 -19.69
CA LYS A 258 20.51 -23.72 -21.09
C LYS A 258 20.79 -24.98 -21.93
N ARG A 259 19.77 -25.53 -22.58
CA ARG A 259 19.90 -26.64 -23.55
C ARG A 259 19.72 -26.11 -24.99
N ASN A 260 20.44 -26.71 -25.94
CA ASN A 260 20.50 -26.28 -27.35
C ASN A 260 19.55 -27.07 -28.28
N ASP A 261 18.67 -27.92 -27.77
CA ASP A 261 17.83 -28.82 -28.56
C ASP A 261 16.32 -28.46 -28.51
N LYS A 262 15.61 -28.62 -29.63
CA LYS A 262 14.24 -28.11 -29.88
C LYS A 262 13.11 -28.62 -28.95
N LEU A 263 13.40 -29.50 -27.99
CA LEU A 263 12.47 -29.88 -26.90
C LEU A 263 12.52 -28.90 -25.71
N ALA A 264 13.48 -27.96 -25.76
CA ALA A 264 13.80 -26.88 -24.83
C ALA A 264 12.84 -25.69 -24.83
N TYR A 265 11.53 -25.87 -25.01
CA TYR A 265 10.57 -24.74 -24.99
C TYR A 265 10.56 -23.97 -23.64
N TRP A 266 11.25 -24.49 -22.62
CA TRP A 266 11.43 -23.92 -21.29
C TRP A 266 12.90 -23.59 -20.94
N SER A 267 13.88 -24.01 -21.73
CA SER A 267 15.28 -24.12 -21.29
C SER A 267 16.25 -23.22 -22.04
N GLY A 268 15.95 -21.92 -22.04
CA GLY A 268 16.89 -20.84 -22.35
C GLY A 268 17.51 -20.17 -21.12
N CYS A 269 17.08 -20.55 -19.90
CA CYS A 269 17.05 -19.65 -18.75
C CYS A 269 17.21 -20.43 -17.44
N TYR A 270 17.92 -19.88 -16.47
CA TYR A 270 17.87 -20.37 -15.10
C TYR A 270 16.50 -20.03 -14.50
N THR A 271 15.82 -21.03 -13.94
CA THR A 271 14.52 -20.81 -13.29
C THR A 271 14.50 -21.49 -11.93
N PHE A 272 14.08 -20.73 -10.91
CA PHE A 272 13.96 -21.18 -9.54
C PHE A 272 12.47 -21.42 -9.26
N PHE A 273 12.09 -22.59 -8.71
CA PHE A 273 10.69 -22.96 -8.48
C PHE A 273 10.46 -23.60 -7.11
N THR A 274 9.20 -23.58 -6.69
CA THR A 274 8.67 -24.35 -5.55
C THR A 274 7.37 -25.04 -5.97
N TYR A 275 7.22 -26.32 -5.65
CA TYR A 275 6.16 -27.19 -6.21
C TYR A 275 5.15 -27.67 -5.16
N LYS A 276 3.85 -27.71 -5.52
CA LYS A 276 2.86 -28.62 -4.90
C LYS A 276 1.77 -29.03 -5.91
N PHE A 277 1.55 -30.33 -6.05
CA PHE A 277 0.36 -30.89 -6.69
C PHE A 277 -0.51 -31.61 -5.66
N ASP A 278 -1.77 -31.84 -6.03
CA ASP A 278 -2.61 -32.84 -5.39
C ASP A 278 -2.95 -33.86 -6.49
N PHE A 279 -2.37 -35.06 -6.41
CA PHE A 279 -2.71 -36.16 -7.31
C PHE A 279 -3.78 -37.02 -6.62
N PRO A 280 -4.95 -37.25 -7.22
CA PRO A 280 -5.77 -38.36 -6.80
C PRO A 280 -4.95 -39.66 -6.97
N PRO A 281 -5.13 -40.66 -6.08
CA PRO A 281 -4.35 -41.90 -6.14
C PRO A 281 -4.36 -42.61 -7.50
N ASP A 282 -5.38 -42.33 -8.34
CA ASP A 282 -5.72 -43.16 -9.50
C ASP A 282 -5.87 -42.39 -10.83
N GLY A 283 -5.36 -41.14 -10.95
CA GLY A 283 -5.62 -40.28 -12.12
C GLY A 283 -4.39 -39.64 -12.79
N ILE A 284 -4.28 -39.78 -14.13
CA ILE A 284 -3.25 -39.16 -15.00
C ILE A 284 -3.60 -37.68 -15.35
N TRP A 285 -4.81 -37.23 -15.01
CA TRP A 285 -5.32 -35.92 -15.41
C TRP A 285 -5.26 -34.92 -14.25
N PHE A 286 -4.64 -33.76 -14.50
CA PHE A 286 -4.42 -32.67 -13.56
C PHE A 286 -5.75 -32.15 -12.97
N THR A 287 -6.15 -32.62 -11.78
CA THR A 287 -7.31 -32.09 -11.08
C THR A 287 -6.89 -30.86 -10.26
N LYS A 288 -7.11 -29.67 -10.83
CA LYS A 288 -6.93 -28.33 -10.22
C LYS A 288 -5.55 -28.08 -9.56
N PRO A 289 -4.67 -27.24 -10.13
CA PRO A 289 -3.51 -26.75 -9.39
C PRO A 289 -4.01 -26.01 -8.14
N ARG A 290 -3.57 -26.45 -6.96
CA ARG A 290 -3.98 -25.88 -5.67
C ARG A 290 -2.96 -24.88 -5.11
N TYR A 291 -1.85 -24.59 -5.78
CA TYR A 291 -0.70 -23.92 -5.13
C TYR A 291 0.22 -23.08 -6.04
N PHE A 292 1.05 -22.26 -5.36
CA PHE A 292 1.90 -21.17 -5.84
C PHE A 292 3.29 -21.61 -6.36
N GLN A 293 3.68 -21.07 -7.51
CA GLN A 293 5.00 -21.24 -8.12
C GLN A 293 5.59 -19.85 -8.40
N ILE A 294 6.74 -19.53 -7.80
CA ILE A 294 7.52 -18.36 -8.24
C ILE A 294 8.39 -18.81 -9.40
N PHE A 295 8.40 -18.01 -10.45
CA PHE A 295 9.30 -18.17 -11.59
C PHE A 295 10.32 -17.03 -11.57
N LEU A 296 11.55 -17.33 -11.22
CA LEU A 296 12.67 -16.40 -11.38
C LEU A 296 13.45 -16.75 -12.65
N SER A 297 12.76 -16.69 -13.79
CA SER A 297 13.34 -17.05 -15.07
C SER A 297 14.43 -16.06 -15.49
N TYR A 298 15.46 -16.55 -16.19
CA TYR A 298 16.54 -15.77 -16.81
C TYR A 298 17.57 -15.17 -15.82
N LEU A 299 17.58 -15.58 -14.54
CA LEU A 299 18.59 -15.13 -13.58
C LEU A 299 19.91 -15.89 -13.69
N GLU A 300 20.98 -15.25 -14.13
CA GLU A 300 22.30 -15.87 -14.30
C GLU A 300 23.21 -15.69 -13.07
N PHE A 301 24.22 -16.54 -12.92
CA PHE A 301 25.27 -16.35 -11.90
C PHE A 301 26.45 -15.57 -12.47
N GLY A 302 27.12 -14.78 -11.63
CA GLY A 302 28.38 -14.13 -11.96
C GLY A 302 28.30 -12.93 -12.90
N LYS A 303 27.11 -12.58 -13.41
CA LYS A 303 26.93 -11.45 -14.35
C LYS A 303 27.28 -10.09 -13.74
N TYR A 304 27.25 -9.95 -12.42
CA TYR A 304 27.74 -8.75 -11.73
C TYR A 304 29.21 -8.41 -12.03
N LYS A 305 30.01 -9.37 -12.55
CA LYS A 305 31.40 -9.15 -12.97
C LYS A 305 31.53 -8.65 -14.40
N SER A 306 30.44 -8.62 -15.16
CA SER A 306 30.45 -8.14 -16.55
C SER A 306 30.82 -6.66 -16.60
N THR A 307 31.54 -6.27 -17.65
CA THR A 307 31.79 -4.86 -17.97
C THR A 307 30.55 -4.16 -18.52
N ASN A 308 29.55 -4.92 -19.00
CA ASN A 308 28.26 -4.40 -19.39
C ASN A 308 27.34 -4.26 -18.16
N ILE A 309 26.97 -3.04 -17.80
CA ILE A 309 26.10 -2.76 -16.64
C ILE A 309 24.70 -3.36 -16.77
N ASP A 310 24.20 -3.54 -18.00
CA ASP A 310 22.88 -4.12 -18.25
C ASP A 310 22.83 -5.61 -17.92
N ASP A 311 23.99 -6.28 -17.88
CA ASP A 311 24.09 -7.68 -17.49
C ASP A 311 23.82 -7.85 -15.99
N TRP A 312 24.17 -6.85 -15.18
CA TRP A 312 24.04 -6.93 -13.72
C TRP A 312 22.60 -7.13 -13.28
N GLN A 313 21.63 -6.66 -14.06
CA GLN A 313 20.22 -6.82 -13.71
C GLN A 313 19.72 -8.28 -13.79
N TRP A 314 20.45 -9.13 -14.51
CA TRP A 314 20.14 -10.55 -14.66
C TRP A 314 20.82 -11.42 -13.61
N THR A 315 21.66 -10.86 -12.72
CA THR A 315 22.45 -11.69 -11.81
C THR A 315 21.64 -12.12 -10.56
N ALA A 316 21.69 -13.40 -10.21
CA ALA A 316 21.02 -13.93 -9.02
C ALA A 316 21.61 -13.36 -7.71
N GLU A 317 22.91 -13.04 -7.71
CA GLU A 317 23.62 -12.49 -6.55
C GLU A 317 23.25 -11.03 -6.24
N LEU A 318 22.57 -10.33 -7.15
CA LEU A 318 22.10 -8.95 -6.95
C LEU A 318 20.59 -8.84 -7.18
N ASN A 319 19.84 -9.93 -7.00
CA ASN A 319 18.39 -9.90 -6.98
C ASN A 319 17.88 -9.91 -5.52
N PRO A 320 17.03 -8.97 -5.09
CA PRO A 320 16.59 -8.89 -3.69
C PRO A 320 15.74 -10.08 -3.22
N VAL A 321 15.19 -10.88 -4.14
CA VAL A 321 14.53 -12.14 -3.78
C VAL A 321 15.55 -13.16 -3.28
N THR A 322 16.68 -13.29 -3.98
CA THR A 322 17.73 -14.30 -3.75
C THR A 322 18.94 -13.79 -2.98
N ASN A 323 18.99 -12.49 -2.67
CA ASN A 323 20.01 -11.86 -1.83
C ASN A 323 19.35 -11.08 -0.69
N GLU A 324 19.36 -11.66 0.50
CA GLU A 324 18.77 -11.04 1.69
C GLU A 324 19.48 -9.76 2.13
N ALA A 325 20.80 -9.71 2.00
CA ALA A 325 21.57 -8.52 2.37
C ALA A 325 21.15 -7.31 1.51
N LEU A 326 20.90 -7.53 0.21
CA LEU A 326 20.38 -6.52 -0.69
C LEU A 326 18.95 -6.10 -0.32
N ASN A 327 18.03 -7.04 -0.06
CA ASN A 327 16.67 -6.74 0.42
C ASN A 327 16.70 -5.84 1.67
N ARG A 328 17.46 -6.24 2.70
CA ARG A 328 17.57 -5.49 3.96
C ARG A 328 18.25 -4.15 3.78
N TRP A 329 19.24 -4.04 2.89
CA TRP A 329 19.92 -2.78 2.59
C TRP A 329 18.99 -1.81 1.87
N LEU A 330 18.21 -2.27 0.88
CA LEU A 330 17.20 -1.45 0.19
C LEU A 330 16.16 -0.88 1.16
N MET A 331 15.73 -1.66 2.15
CA MET A 331 14.79 -1.22 3.18
C MET A 331 15.35 -0.15 4.14
N LYS A 332 16.68 -0.02 4.24
CA LYS A 332 17.34 1.01 5.06
C LYS A 332 17.55 2.32 4.32
N LEU A 333 17.41 2.33 2.99
CA LEU A 333 17.61 3.53 2.21
C LEU A 333 16.54 4.58 2.54
N PRO A 334 16.90 5.87 2.56
CA PRO A 334 15.95 6.93 2.86
C PRO A 334 14.84 6.96 1.82
N ARG A 335 13.61 7.17 2.29
CA ARG A 335 12.41 7.34 1.45
C ARG A 335 12.14 8.84 1.23
N LYS A 336 11.30 9.17 0.24
CA LYS A 336 10.87 10.55 -0.03
C LYS A 336 10.18 11.17 1.19
N PHE A 337 9.24 10.44 1.79
CA PHE A 337 8.63 10.82 3.07
C PHE A 337 8.83 9.76 4.15
N PRO A 338 8.77 10.13 5.44
CA PRO A 338 8.64 9.16 6.52
C PRO A 338 7.48 8.18 6.28
N LEU A 339 7.64 6.95 6.78
CA LEU A 339 6.60 5.92 6.66
C LEU A 339 5.51 6.05 7.73
N ASP A 340 5.75 6.82 8.78
CA ASP A 340 4.82 7.04 9.88
C ASP A 340 3.95 8.29 9.69
N TRP A 341 3.24 8.68 10.75
CA TRP A 341 2.37 9.84 10.83
C TRP A 341 3.10 11.18 10.63
N THR A 342 4.43 11.23 10.83
CA THR A 342 5.21 12.47 10.71
C THR A 342 5.33 12.96 9.28
N ARG A 343 5.02 12.11 8.28
CA ARG A 343 5.04 12.46 6.85
C ARG A 343 4.26 13.73 6.51
N PHE A 344 3.16 13.99 7.21
CA PHE A 344 2.32 15.14 6.92
C PHE A 344 3.02 16.48 7.19
N LYS A 345 4.09 16.50 8.00
CA LYS A 345 4.99 17.65 8.14
C LYS A 345 5.60 18.09 6.81
N TYR A 346 5.85 17.13 5.92
CA TYR A 346 6.48 17.35 4.62
C TYR A 346 5.45 17.51 3.50
N ILE A 347 4.25 16.95 3.67
CA ILE A 347 3.14 17.06 2.71
C ILE A 347 2.44 18.43 2.83
N CYS A 348 2.25 18.93 4.06
CA CYS A 348 1.44 20.13 4.30
C CYS A 348 2.30 21.39 4.44
N SER A 349 2.07 22.37 3.56
CA SER A 349 2.88 23.60 3.45
C SER A 349 2.75 24.54 4.65
N ASP A 350 1.65 24.44 5.40
CA ASP A 350 1.36 25.27 6.56
C ASP A 350 1.76 24.65 7.90
N PHE A 351 2.40 23.46 7.92
CA PHE A 351 2.74 22.75 9.16
C PHE A 351 3.57 23.59 10.14
N ASN A 352 4.58 24.32 9.64
CA ASN A 352 5.45 25.14 10.49
C ASN A 352 4.73 26.36 11.11
N LYS A 353 3.50 26.68 10.65
CA LYS A 353 2.66 27.74 11.24
C LYS A 353 1.78 27.22 12.38
N ILE A 354 1.71 25.90 12.57
CA ILE A 354 0.97 25.28 13.67
C ILE A 354 1.78 25.48 14.96
N PRO A 355 1.19 26.04 16.04
CA PRO A 355 1.87 26.12 17.33
C PRO A 355 2.35 24.73 17.80
N ALA A 356 3.56 24.67 18.35
CA ALA A 356 4.23 23.41 18.70
C ALA A 356 3.37 22.46 19.55
N LEU A 357 2.59 23.03 20.49
CA LEU A 357 1.63 22.29 21.34
C LEU A 357 0.64 21.41 20.55
N TYR A 358 0.27 21.84 19.35
CA TYR A 358 -0.78 21.21 18.54
C TYR A 358 -0.24 20.32 17.41
N GLN A 359 1.07 20.39 17.14
CA GLN A 359 1.66 19.74 15.95
C GLN A 359 1.48 18.23 15.95
N GLU A 360 1.82 17.54 17.04
CA GLU A 360 1.68 16.08 17.09
C GLU A 360 0.22 15.66 16.90
N ALA A 361 -0.70 16.31 17.62
CA ALA A 361 -2.12 15.96 17.56
C ALA A 361 -2.67 16.08 16.14
N VAL A 362 -2.34 17.17 15.43
CA VAL A 362 -2.75 17.37 14.04
C VAL A 362 -2.21 16.25 13.14
N LEU A 363 -0.92 15.92 13.25
CA LEU A 363 -0.32 14.87 12.41
C LEU A 363 -0.91 13.48 12.72
N ARG A 364 -1.14 13.16 14.00
CA ARG A 364 -1.75 11.90 14.44
C ARG A 364 -3.18 11.75 13.93
N LEU A 365 -4.01 12.78 14.09
CA LEU A 365 -5.38 12.73 13.60
C LEU A 365 -5.48 12.71 12.08
N ALA A 366 -4.49 13.26 11.37
CA ALA A 366 -4.38 13.15 9.93
C ALA A 366 -4.06 11.71 9.48
N ASP A 367 -3.11 11.02 10.16
CA ASP A 367 -2.81 9.60 9.90
C ASP A 367 -3.97 8.68 10.24
N LEU A 368 -4.78 9.03 11.25
CA LEU A 368 -6.02 8.33 11.54
C LEU A 368 -7.15 8.69 10.56
N GLY A 369 -7.00 9.68 9.69
CA GLY A 369 -8.07 10.13 8.79
C GLY A 369 -9.28 10.76 9.50
N ILE A 370 -9.09 11.19 10.75
CA ILE A 370 -10.08 11.94 11.55
C ILE A 370 -10.13 13.38 11.07
N ILE A 371 -8.97 13.95 10.72
CA ILE A 371 -8.88 15.23 10.01
C ILE A 371 -8.19 15.01 8.66
N GLN A 372 -8.47 15.89 7.71
CA GLN A 372 -7.87 15.86 6.38
C GLN A 372 -7.34 17.23 5.99
N PRO A 373 -6.09 17.33 5.53
CA PRO A 373 -5.65 18.54 4.85
C PRO A 373 -6.45 18.77 3.56
N GLU A 374 -6.46 20.02 3.12
CA GLU A 374 -7.16 20.52 1.93
C GLU A 374 -6.13 20.82 0.84
N ALA A 375 -6.39 20.38 -0.39
CA ALA A 375 -5.54 20.66 -1.54
C ALA A 375 -6.07 21.89 -2.29
N ASN A 376 -5.28 22.96 -2.34
CA ASN A 376 -5.59 24.21 -3.02
C ASN A 376 -4.98 24.19 -4.43
N VAL A 377 -5.54 23.35 -5.29
CA VAL A 377 -5.04 23.14 -6.66
C VAL A 377 -6.12 23.51 -7.68
N ASP A 378 -5.76 24.23 -8.73
CA ASP A 378 -6.65 24.48 -9.87
C ASP A 378 -6.89 23.17 -10.64
N VAL A 379 -8.12 22.64 -10.56
CA VAL A 379 -8.53 21.40 -11.22
C VAL A 379 -8.36 21.44 -12.75
N ASN A 380 -8.28 22.62 -13.37
CA ASN A 380 -8.02 22.72 -14.81
C ASN A 380 -6.66 22.13 -15.20
N ILE A 381 -5.70 22.03 -14.26
CA ILE A 381 -4.42 21.37 -14.50
C ILE A 381 -4.60 19.89 -14.91
N PHE A 382 -5.66 19.23 -14.42
CA PHE A 382 -5.93 17.82 -14.71
C PHE A 382 -6.67 17.59 -16.03
N LYS A 383 -7.36 18.60 -16.57
CA LYS A 383 -8.06 18.50 -17.87
C LYS A 383 -7.08 18.32 -19.03
N ASN A 384 -5.89 18.92 -18.92
CA ASN A 384 -4.83 18.84 -19.92
C ASN A 384 -3.66 17.99 -19.42
N VAL A 385 -3.95 16.81 -18.86
CA VAL A 385 -2.96 15.99 -18.16
C VAL A 385 -1.71 15.73 -19.03
N TYR A 386 -1.86 15.44 -20.32
CA TYR A 386 -0.73 15.18 -21.21
C TYR A 386 0.14 16.41 -21.53
N LYS A 387 -0.41 17.61 -21.35
CA LYS A 387 0.33 18.87 -21.49
C LYS A 387 1.07 19.22 -20.20
N ASN A 388 0.44 18.95 -19.06
CA ASN A 388 0.90 19.40 -17.74
C ASN A 388 1.75 18.34 -17.02
N PHE A 389 1.55 17.07 -17.31
CA PHE A 389 2.29 15.93 -16.77
C PHE A 389 2.91 15.16 -17.95
N LYS A 390 4.24 15.16 -18.03
CA LYS A 390 4.95 14.44 -19.08
C LYS A 390 4.87 12.92 -18.85
N PRO A 391 4.69 12.11 -19.89
CA PRO A 391 4.72 10.67 -19.74
C PRO A 391 6.13 10.22 -19.33
N ILE A 392 6.17 9.28 -18.37
CA ILE A 392 7.39 8.66 -17.86
C ILE A 392 8.07 7.69 -18.84
N ALA A 393 7.38 7.35 -19.92
CA ALA A 393 7.93 6.57 -21.01
C ALA A 393 7.62 7.30 -22.33
N ASP A 394 8.55 7.19 -23.27
CA ASP A 394 8.29 7.60 -24.62
C ASP A 394 7.13 6.79 -25.22
N VAL A 395 6.13 7.47 -25.76
CA VAL A 395 4.92 6.81 -26.26
C VAL A 395 5.16 5.95 -27.51
N TRP A 396 6.26 6.19 -28.23
CA TRP A 396 6.61 5.48 -29.47
C TRP A 396 7.66 4.38 -29.24
N THR A 397 8.65 4.66 -28.39
CA THR A 397 9.78 3.74 -28.15
C THR A 397 9.66 2.95 -26.84
N GLY A 398 8.76 3.33 -25.93
CA GLY A 398 8.59 2.68 -24.63
C GLY A 398 9.78 2.86 -23.68
N ILE A 399 10.75 3.71 -24.03
CA ILE A 399 11.94 3.96 -23.21
C ILE A 399 11.55 4.88 -22.03
N PRO A 400 11.86 4.50 -20.78
CA PRO A 400 11.61 5.36 -19.63
C PRO A 400 12.41 6.66 -19.74
N LYS A 401 11.77 7.78 -19.38
CA LYS A 401 12.39 9.10 -19.32
C LYS A 401 12.37 9.58 -17.88
N TYR A 402 13.38 10.39 -17.52
CA TYR A 402 13.31 11.07 -16.24
C TYR A 402 12.08 11.99 -16.24
N PRO A 403 11.22 11.82 -15.24
CA PRO A 403 10.06 12.68 -15.04
C PRO A 403 10.49 14.11 -14.68
N PRO A 404 9.71 15.11 -15.09
CA PRO A 404 10.04 16.51 -14.87
C PRO A 404 10.05 16.82 -13.37
N VAL A 405 10.97 17.69 -12.94
CA VAL A 405 10.96 18.22 -11.58
C VAL A 405 9.71 19.09 -11.41
N MET A 406 8.86 18.75 -10.45
CA MET A 406 7.65 19.51 -10.13
C MET A 406 7.67 20.01 -8.70
N ASN A 407 7.13 21.21 -8.49
CA ASN A 407 6.89 21.73 -7.15
C ASN A 407 5.79 20.91 -6.46
N MET A 408 5.87 20.81 -5.13
CA MET A 408 4.82 20.18 -4.33
C MET A 408 3.46 20.92 -4.51
N PRO A 409 2.34 20.21 -4.62
CA PRO A 409 1.03 20.84 -4.64
C PRO A 409 0.75 21.56 -3.32
N ASP A 410 0.00 22.67 -3.34
CA ASP A 410 -0.34 23.41 -2.13
C ASP A 410 -1.40 22.65 -1.32
N ILE A 411 -0.94 21.92 -0.32
CA ILE A 411 -1.78 21.15 0.60
C ILE A 411 -1.63 21.74 1.99
N ARG A 412 -2.74 22.03 2.67
CA ARG A 412 -2.76 22.74 3.96
C ARG A 412 -3.69 22.09 4.96
N PHE A 413 -3.31 22.12 6.23
CA PHE A 413 -4.21 21.74 7.31
C PHE A 413 -5.25 22.81 7.63
N ASN A 414 -4.95 24.09 7.37
CA ASN A 414 -5.79 25.23 7.72
C ASN A 414 -6.14 25.26 9.22
N VAL A 415 -5.17 24.94 10.09
CA VAL A 415 -5.44 24.67 11.51
C VAL A 415 -5.96 25.86 12.31
N GLY A 416 -5.69 27.09 11.85
CA GLY A 416 -6.14 28.33 12.49
C GLY A 416 -7.60 28.65 12.21
N ARG A 417 -8.27 27.93 11.29
CA ARG A 417 -9.69 28.11 10.99
C ARG A 417 -10.53 27.71 12.21
N LEU A 418 -11.53 28.53 12.53
CA LEU A 418 -12.54 28.19 13.52
C LEU A 418 -13.35 26.98 13.05
N LEU A 419 -13.55 26.03 13.94
CA LEU A 419 -14.24 24.79 13.67
C LEU A 419 -15.74 25.05 13.58
N THR A 420 -16.30 24.82 12.40
CA THR A 420 -17.75 24.84 12.20
C THR A 420 -18.39 23.65 12.92
N ARG A 421 -19.68 23.77 13.23
CA ARG A 421 -20.44 22.69 13.86
C ARG A 421 -20.43 21.41 13.00
N ALA A 422 -20.48 21.53 11.68
CA ALA A 422 -20.43 20.39 10.77
C ALA A 422 -19.09 19.64 10.83
N GLU A 423 -17.97 20.37 10.79
CA GLU A 423 -16.64 19.77 10.93
C GLU A 423 -16.44 19.11 12.29
N ALA A 424 -17.00 19.71 13.35
CA ALA A 424 -16.95 19.14 14.69
C ALA A 424 -17.70 17.80 14.78
N VAL A 425 -18.90 17.72 14.21
CA VAL A 425 -19.68 16.47 14.12
C VAL A 425 -18.93 15.41 13.33
N ASP A 426 -18.37 15.77 12.18
CA ASP A 426 -17.60 14.86 11.34
C ASP A 426 -16.37 14.32 12.09
N MET A 427 -15.63 15.19 12.78
CA MET A 427 -14.48 14.81 13.61
C MET A 427 -14.89 13.86 14.74
N ILE A 428 -15.97 14.17 15.47
CA ILE A 428 -16.51 13.33 16.54
C ILE A 428 -16.90 11.96 16.00
N THR A 429 -17.66 11.94 14.90
CA THR A 429 -18.13 10.70 14.27
C THR A 429 -16.95 9.80 13.90
N LYS A 430 -15.92 10.36 13.27
CA LYS A 430 -14.72 9.60 12.87
C LYS A 430 -13.92 9.05 14.05
N ILE A 431 -14.01 9.61 15.26
CA ILE A 431 -13.36 9.03 16.44
C ILE A 431 -14.03 7.69 16.82
N PHE A 432 -15.36 7.62 16.72
CA PHE A 432 -16.13 6.47 17.16
C PHE A 432 -16.44 5.49 16.02
N ASP A 433 -16.36 5.92 14.77
CA ASP A 433 -16.61 5.10 13.59
C ASP A 433 -15.42 5.17 12.62
N GLU A 434 -14.61 4.10 12.60
CA GLU A 434 -13.46 3.99 11.70
C GLU A 434 -13.87 3.94 10.24
N SER A 435 -15.06 3.43 9.93
CA SER A 435 -15.56 3.28 8.58
C SER A 435 -15.76 4.63 7.86
N LYS A 436 -15.85 5.71 8.63
CA LYS A 436 -15.98 7.10 8.13
C LYS A 436 -14.64 7.80 7.94
N ARG A 437 -13.53 7.21 8.41
CA ARG A 437 -12.20 7.81 8.29
C ARG A 437 -11.74 7.76 6.85
N VAL A 438 -11.10 8.85 6.42
CA VAL A 438 -10.41 8.90 5.13
C VAL A 438 -9.10 9.62 5.37
N VAL A 439 -8.00 8.90 5.12
CA VAL A 439 -6.65 9.44 5.20
C VAL A 439 -6.35 10.13 3.87
N PHE A 440 -5.80 11.34 3.91
CA PHE A 440 -5.66 12.16 2.71
C PHE A 440 -4.82 11.49 1.62
N ASP A 441 -3.74 10.81 1.96
CA ASP A 441 -2.86 10.17 1.00
C ASP A 441 -3.20 8.70 0.71
N GLU A 442 -4.34 8.20 1.22
CA GLU A 442 -4.80 6.84 0.98
C GLU A 442 -5.99 6.79 -0.01
N LEU A 443 -6.01 5.73 -0.83
CA LEU A 443 -7.13 5.36 -1.68
C LEU A 443 -7.43 3.86 -1.48
N THR A 444 -8.69 3.54 -1.21
CA THR A 444 -9.15 2.15 -1.04
C THR A 444 -9.98 1.72 -2.24
N PHE A 445 -9.64 0.57 -2.80
CA PHE A 445 -10.31 -0.01 -3.97
C PHE A 445 -10.91 -1.37 -3.61
N LYS A 446 -11.94 -1.77 -4.36
CA LYS A 446 -12.37 -3.17 -4.39
C LYS A 446 -11.28 -3.98 -5.09
N ASN A 447 -11.03 -5.16 -4.56
CA ASN A 447 -10.06 -6.11 -5.08
C ASN A 447 -10.78 -7.43 -5.38
N ASP A 448 -10.37 -8.12 -6.44
CA ASP A 448 -10.92 -9.44 -6.74
C ASP A 448 -10.56 -10.44 -5.65
N THR A 449 -11.41 -11.46 -5.55
CA THR A 449 -11.15 -12.61 -4.71
C THR A 449 -10.11 -13.47 -5.42
N ILE A 450 -8.85 -13.12 -5.16
CA ILE A 450 -7.78 -14.09 -5.16
C ILE A 450 -8.10 -15.03 -4.00
N ASP A 451 -8.20 -16.33 -4.27
CA ASP A 451 -8.38 -17.27 -3.17
C ASP A 451 -7.13 -17.31 -2.29
N ASP A 452 -7.24 -18.01 -1.16
CA ASP A 452 -6.16 -18.14 -0.18
C ASP A 452 -4.90 -18.85 -0.74
N TYR A 453 -4.97 -19.31 -2.00
CA TYR A 453 -3.90 -19.98 -2.74
C TYR A 453 -3.30 -19.11 -3.85
N GLY A 454 -3.74 -17.85 -3.97
CA GLY A 454 -3.24 -16.93 -4.98
C GLY A 454 -4.00 -17.00 -6.30
N TYR A 455 -4.96 -17.91 -6.49
CA TYR A 455 -5.63 -18.08 -7.78
C TYR A 455 -6.67 -16.98 -8.04
N ASN A 456 -6.50 -16.23 -9.13
CA ASN A 456 -7.46 -15.22 -9.55
C ASN A 456 -8.42 -15.80 -10.62
N TYR A 457 -9.64 -16.14 -10.20
CA TYR A 457 -10.66 -16.76 -11.05
C TYR A 457 -11.14 -15.87 -12.21
N LYS A 458 -10.93 -14.54 -12.17
CA LYS A 458 -11.36 -13.63 -13.24
C LYS A 458 -10.33 -13.47 -14.36
N PHE A 459 -9.09 -13.92 -14.18
CA PHE A 459 -8.07 -13.94 -15.26
C PHE A 459 -8.39 -14.99 -16.33
N LYS A 460 -9.13 -16.04 -16.00
CA LYS A 460 -9.80 -16.86 -17.01
C LYS A 460 -11.14 -16.23 -17.37
N LYS A 461 -11.26 -15.56 -18.52
CA LYS A 461 -12.59 -15.26 -19.09
C LYS A 461 -12.87 -16.06 -20.34
N ALA A 462 -13.93 -16.87 -20.23
CA ALA A 462 -14.99 -17.18 -21.20
C ALA A 462 -14.66 -17.63 -22.65
N ARG A 463 -13.47 -17.40 -23.20
CA ARG A 463 -13.13 -17.70 -24.61
C ARG A 463 -11.74 -18.33 -24.82
N GLY A 464 -11.05 -18.72 -23.76
CA GLY A 464 -9.84 -19.55 -23.87
C GLY A 464 -8.54 -18.83 -24.28
N TYR A 465 -8.54 -17.50 -24.34
CA TYR A 465 -7.31 -16.72 -24.52
C TYR A 465 -7.06 -15.83 -23.30
N GLU A 466 -5.80 -15.80 -22.85
CA GLU A 466 -5.33 -14.85 -21.85
C GLU A 466 -5.48 -13.41 -22.37
N PRO A 467 -5.76 -12.41 -21.52
CA PRO A 467 -5.84 -11.03 -21.96
C PRO A 467 -4.49 -10.56 -22.53
N ASP A 468 -4.47 -10.15 -23.81
CA ASP A 468 -3.33 -9.52 -24.46
C ASP A 468 -2.77 -8.39 -23.58
N GLY A 469 -1.53 -8.53 -23.10
CA GLY A 469 -0.85 -7.52 -22.27
C GLY A 469 -0.40 -7.96 -20.88
N LEU A 470 -0.35 -9.26 -20.58
CA LEU A 470 0.15 -9.86 -19.34
C LEU A 470 1.65 -9.62 -19.01
N TYR A 471 2.35 -8.76 -19.76
CA TYR A 471 3.74 -8.32 -19.53
C TYR A 471 3.99 -7.55 -18.21
N CYS A 472 3.03 -7.56 -17.29
CA CYS A 472 3.04 -6.75 -16.08
C CYS A 472 3.37 -7.62 -14.87
N VAL A 473 4.31 -7.19 -14.02
CA VAL A 473 4.37 -7.71 -12.65
C VAL A 473 3.05 -7.31 -12.00
N LEU A 474 2.18 -8.30 -11.80
CA LEU A 474 0.87 -8.09 -11.23
C LEU A 474 1.01 -8.19 -9.72
N TYR A 475 0.70 -7.07 -9.06
CA TYR A 475 0.54 -7.08 -7.63
C TYR A 475 -0.78 -7.77 -7.27
N TYR A 476 -0.71 -8.68 -6.31
CA TYR A 476 -1.86 -9.44 -5.81
C TYR A 476 -2.02 -9.21 -4.32
N HIS A 477 -3.26 -9.07 -3.86
CA HIS A 477 -3.64 -8.98 -2.45
C HIS A 477 -4.73 -9.98 -2.17
N THR A 478 -4.66 -10.71 -1.07
CA THR A 478 -5.80 -11.50 -0.59
C THR A 478 -6.73 -10.59 0.21
N GLY A 479 -7.99 -10.51 -0.22
CA GLY A 479 -8.99 -9.69 0.47
C GLY A 479 -9.91 -8.97 -0.50
N LYS A 480 -11.07 -8.54 0.00
CA LYS A 480 -12.11 -7.87 -0.81
C LYS A 480 -11.78 -6.41 -1.15
N THR A 481 -10.82 -5.83 -0.43
CA THR A 481 -10.41 -4.44 -0.60
C THR A 481 -8.91 -4.30 -0.42
N ILE A 482 -8.34 -3.29 -1.05
CA ILE A 482 -6.95 -2.91 -0.88
C ILE A 482 -6.83 -1.40 -0.66
N THR A 483 -5.97 -0.99 0.27
CA THR A 483 -5.64 0.41 0.52
C THR A 483 -4.23 0.73 0.03
N TYR A 484 -4.13 1.69 -0.89
CA TYR A 484 -2.86 2.26 -1.35
C TYR A 484 -2.64 3.62 -0.71
N ARG A 485 -1.45 3.85 -0.15
CA ARG A 485 -0.96 5.20 0.17
C ARG A 485 -0.08 5.68 -0.99
N ILE A 486 -0.38 6.85 -1.54
CA ILE A 486 0.33 7.40 -2.71
C ILE A 486 1.04 8.69 -2.34
N ASP A 487 2.37 8.63 -2.20
CA ASP A 487 3.22 9.78 -1.84
C ASP A 487 3.65 10.62 -3.07
N GLU A 488 3.19 10.24 -4.26
CA GLU A 488 3.28 11.03 -5.49
C GLU A 488 2.02 11.90 -5.58
N LEU A 489 2.07 13.02 -4.85
CA LEU A 489 0.91 13.83 -4.50
C LEU A 489 0.15 14.40 -5.71
N TRP A 490 0.82 14.77 -6.80
CA TRP A 490 0.11 15.21 -8.00
C TRP A 490 -0.66 14.06 -8.65
N GLN A 491 -0.10 12.85 -8.64
CA GLN A 491 -0.81 11.66 -9.13
C GLN A 491 -1.95 11.24 -8.21
N LEU A 492 -1.75 11.32 -6.89
CA LEU A 492 -2.82 11.14 -5.92
C LEU A 492 -4.00 12.10 -6.22
N LEU A 493 -3.72 13.39 -6.40
CA LEU A 493 -4.74 14.40 -6.69
C LEU A 493 -5.40 14.17 -8.05
N TYR A 494 -4.63 13.78 -9.08
CA TYR A 494 -5.16 13.43 -10.38
C TYR A 494 -6.10 12.20 -10.30
N CYS A 495 -5.70 11.15 -9.59
CA CYS A 495 -6.54 9.98 -9.32
C CYS A 495 -7.85 10.38 -8.64
N LYS A 496 -7.78 11.19 -7.57
CA LYS A 496 -8.98 11.69 -6.87
C LYS A 496 -9.90 12.51 -7.77
N TYR A 497 -9.33 13.38 -8.62
CA TYR A 497 -10.10 14.16 -9.60
C TYR A 497 -10.81 13.24 -10.60
N ARG A 498 -10.12 12.23 -11.14
CA ARG A 498 -10.66 11.29 -12.13
C ARG A 498 -11.76 10.40 -11.56
N LEU A 499 -11.59 9.93 -10.32
CA LEU A 499 -12.59 9.11 -9.61
C LEU A 499 -13.89 9.89 -9.35
N THR A 500 -13.79 11.20 -9.11
CA THR A 500 -14.94 12.03 -8.77
C THR A 500 -15.66 12.60 -9.99
N THR A 501 -14.94 12.98 -11.05
CA THR A 501 -15.52 13.70 -12.19
C THR A 501 -15.80 12.82 -13.41
N GLU A 502 -14.91 11.88 -13.72
CA GLU A 502 -14.97 11.16 -15.01
C GLU A 502 -15.53 9.74 -14.89
N LYS A 503 -15.61 9.15 -13.69
CA LYS A 503 -15.86 7.70 -13.47
C LYS A 503 -14.96 6.78 -14.33
N ARG A 504 -13.91 7.31 -14.97
CA ARG A 504 -13.16 6.64 -16.05
C ARG A 504 -12.12 5.64 -15.57
N LEU A 505 -11.67 5.74 -14.32
CA LEU A 505 -10.92 4.64 -13.70
C LEU A 505 -11.78 3.38 -13.53
N VAL A 506 -13.12 3.52 -13.60
CA VAL A 506 -14.12 2.45 -13.43
C VAL A 506 -14.78 2.06 -14.78
N LEU A 507 -14.47 2.76 -15.88
CA LEU A 507 -15.08 2.51 -17.20
C LEU A 507 -14.21 1.62 -18.09
N LEU A 508 -13.84 0.46 -17.56
CA LEU A 508 -13.73 -0.81 -18.29
C LEU A 508 -14.17 -1.86 -17.25
N SER A 509 -15.40 -2.36 -17.42
CA SER A 509 -16.23 -3.16 -16.48
C SER A 509 -16.18 -2.80 -14.98
N SER A 510 -17.33 -2.52 -14.38
CA SER A 510 -17.53 -2.36 -12.93
C SER A 510 -17.17 -3.59 -12.06
N GLU A 511 -16.52 -4.59 -12.65
CA GLU A 511 -16.12 -5.86 -12.04
C GLU A 511 -14.60 -6.07 -12.03
N ASP A 512 -13.79 -5.17 -12.62
CA ASP A 512 -12.35 -5.41 -12.77
C ASP A 512 -11.56 -4.90 -11.55
N SER A 513 -10.60 -5.70 -11.08
CA SER A 513 -9.68 -5.32 -10.01
C SER A 513 -8.84 -4.09 -10.35
N VAL A 514 -8.77 -3.14 -9.42
CA VAL A 514 -7.82 -2.03 -9.48
C VAL A 514 -6.59 -2.36 -8.64
N GLY A 515 -5.45 -2.43 -9.30
CA GLY A 515 -4.17 -2.82 -8.71
C GLY A 515 -3.05 -1.83 -8.98
N ILE A 516 -1.91 -2.01 -8.32
CA ILE A 516 -0.64 -1.53 -8.86
C ILE A 516 -0.23 -2.46 -9.99
N VAL A 517 0.03 -1.89 -11.16
CA VAL A 517 0.44 -2.62 -12.36
C VAL A 517 1.77 -2.06 -12.81
N PHE A 518 2.75 -2.92 -13.05
CA PHE A 518 4.02 -2.52 -13.64
C PHE A 518 3.98 -2.75 -15.15
N ASN A 519 3.40 -1.80 -15.89
CA ASN A 519 3.31 -1.86 -17.35
C ASN A 519 4.38 -0.97 -17.99
N ARG A 520 4.90 -1.37 -19.16
CA ARG A 520 5.87 -0.57 -19.95
C ARG A 520 7.02 0.01 -19.11
N ARG A 521 7.58 -0.81 -18.21
CA ARG A 521 8.75 -0.48 -17.36
C ARG A 521 8.49 0.55 -16.25
N TYR A 522 7.24 0.81 -15.83
CA TYR A 522 6.98 1.53 -14.57
C TYR A 522 5.66 1.20 -13.86
N GLY A 523 5.61 1.44 -12.54
CA GLY A 523 4.40 1.23 -11.75
C GLY A 523 3.33 2.30 -11.98
N ALA A 524 2.12 1.82 -12.18
CA ALA A 524 0.90 2.59 -12.36
C ALA A 524 -0.19 2.03 -11.43
N ILE A 525 -1.23 2.79 -11.18
CA ILE A 525 -2.45 2.31 -10.53
C ILE A 525 -3.58 2.23 -11.56
N GLY A 526 -4.30 1.12 -11.59
CA GLY A 526 -5.38 0.91 -12.55
C GLY A 526 -5.66 -0.56 -12.82
N THR A 527 -6.30 -0.81 -13.96
CA THR A 527 -6.53 -2.16 -14.50
C THR A 527 -5.48 -2.47 -15.57
N THR A 528 -5.47 -3.67 -16.15
CA THR A 528 -4.64 -3.96 -17.33
C THR A 528 -4.99 -3.07 -18.53
N ALA A 529 -6.25 -2.61 -18.60
CA ALA A 529 -6.77 -1.89 -19.75
C ALA A 529 -6.80 -0.35 -19.58
N ALA A 530 -6.73 0.17 -18.34
CA ALA A 530 -6.62 1.60 -18.07
C ALA A 530 -5.76 1.88 -16.83
N GLN A 531 -4.71 2.69 -16.97
CA GLN A 531 -3.67 2.87 -15.95
C GLN A 531 -3.28 4.34 -15.80
N ILE A 532 -2.94 4.73 -14.57
CA ILE A 532 -2.38 6.03 -14.22
C ILE A 532 -1.00 5.81 -13.63
N SER A 533 0.03 6.34 -14.28
CA SER A 533 1.40 6.28 -13.76
C SER A 533 1.48 6.89 -12.36
N LEU A 534 2.13 6.19 -11.43
CA LEU A 534 2.34 6.65 -10.07
C LEU A 534 3.66 7.42 -9.96
N TYR A 535 3.95 8.33 -10.88
CA TYR A 535 5.11 9.21 -10.74
C TYR A 535 4.74 10.62 -11.12
N ASP A 536 5.16 11.59 -10.32
CA ASP A 536 4.96 13.01 -10.62
C ASP A 536 6.25 13.85 -10.69
N GLY A 537 7.38 13.39 -10.17
CA GLY A 537 8.63 14.15 -10.22
C GLY A 537 8.70 15.31 -9.26
N THR A 538 7.89 15.26 -8.21
CA THR A 538 8.20 15.94 -6.97
C THR A 538 9.39 15.25 -6.28
N TYR A 539 10.36 16.05 -5.83
CA TYR A 539 11.61 15.60 -5.20
C TYR A 539 11.66 15.97 -3.72
#